data_AF-A0A8T1KSQ0-F1
#
_entry.id   AF-A0A8T1KSQ0-F1
#
_cell.length_a   1.000
_cell.length_b   1.000
_cell.length_c   1.000
_cell.angle_alpha   90.00
_cell.angle_beta   90.00
_cell.angle_gamma   90.00
#
_symmetry.space_group_name_H-M   'P 1'
#
loop_
_entity.id
_entity.type
_entity.pdbx_description
1 polymer ?
#
loop_
_entity_poly.entity_id
_entity_poly.type
_entity_poly.pdbx_seq_one_letter_code
_entity_poly.pdbx_strand_id
1 'polypeptide(L)'
;MEAPRRQNHYTVKQRREALERVAVEGCKPTAQALNIPLGTLKGWRKKSTLLFEYKGAQTSRTTKGQGAKSKITFGHDLVTFIRDVRREEEVR
;
A
#
# COMPACT_ATOMS: atom_id res chain seq x y z
N MET A 1 -3.88 -30.63 6.21
CA MET A 1 -3.41 -29.45 5.44
C MET A 1 -3.68 -28.22 6.26
N GLU A 2 -2.64 -27.49 6.67
CA GLU A 2 -2.80 -26.20 7.35
C GLU A 2 -3.40 -25.21 6.35
N ALA A 3 -4.44 -24.48 6.75
CA ALA A 3 -5.07 -23.51 5.85
C ALA A 3 -4.05 -22.43 5.45
N PRO A 4 -4.06 -21.97 4.18
CA PRO A 4 -3.12 -20.95 3.72
C PRO A 4 -3.23 -19.70 4.60
N ARG A 5 -2.07 -19.15 4.99
CA ARG A 5 -1.98 -17.92 5.79
C ARG A 5 -2.83 -16.82 5.14
N ARG A 6 -3.97 -16.51 5.77
CA ARG A 6 -4.83 -15.41 5.31
C ARG A 6 -4.11 -14.10 5.57
N GLN A 7 -3.78 -13.38 4.49
CA GLN A 7 -3.29 -12.02 4.61
C GLN A 7 -4.46 -11.13 5.02
N ASN A 8 -4.43 -10.63 6.25
CA ASN A 8 -5.39 -9.64 6.69
C ASN A 8 -5.14 -8.31 5.95
N HIS A 9 -6.19 -7.79 5.33
CA HIS A 9 -6.12 -6.55 4.58
C HIS A 9 -6.82 -5.44 5.34
N TYR A 10 -6.10 -4.35 5.58
CA TYR A 10 -6.61 -3.19 6.30
C TYR A 10 -6.57 -1.97 5.38
N THR A 11 -7.67 -1.24 5.35
CA THR A 11 -7.80 0.05 4.66
C THR A 11 -7.05 1.15 5.40
N VAL A 12 -6.78 2.27 4.74
CA VAL A 12 -6.17 3.45 5.39
C VAL A 12 -7.05 3.93 6.55
N LYS A 13 -8.38 3.90 6.41
CA LYS A 13 -9.32 4.24 7.49
C LYS A 13 -9.07 3.42 8.75
N GLN A 14 -9.12 2.09 8.62
CA GLN A 14 -8.91 1.16 9.74
C GLN A 14 -7.55 1.35 10.41
N ARG A 15 -6.51 1.64 9.62
CA ARG A 15 -5.16 1.90 10.14
C ARG A 15 -5.11 3.19 10.96
N ARG A 16 -5.78 4.26 10.51
CA ARG A 16 -5.84 5.54 11.26
C ARG A 16 -6.61 5.38 12.56
N GLU A 17 -7.80 4.78 12.50
CA GLU A 17 -8.63 4.51 13.70
C GLU A 17 -7.86 3.66 14.72
N ALA A 18 -7.13 2.64 14.26
CA ALA A 18 -6.28 1.85 15.15
C ALA A 18 -5.13 2.69 15.74
N LEU A 19 -4.52 3.60 14.97
CA LEU A 19 -3.44 4.46 15.47
C LEU A 19 -3.94 5.53 16.45
N GLU A 20 -5.15 6.04 16.27
CA GLU A 20 -5.81 6.95 17.23
C GLU A 20 -6.02 6.23 18.57
N ARG A 21 -6.54 4.99 18.56
CA ARG A 21 -6.64 4.18 19.79
C ARG A 21 -5.27 3.88 20.40
N VAL A 22 -4.26 3.57 19.59
CA VAL A 22 -2.89 3.37 20.08
C VAL A 22 -2.34 4.62 20.76
N ALA A 23 -2.73 5.83 20.35
CA ALA A 23 -2.29 7.06 20.99
C ALA A 23 -2.88 7.23 22.41
N VAL A 24 -4.08 6.68 22.66
CA VAL A 24 -4.78 6.74 23.95
C VAL A 24 -4.43 5.55 24.85
N GLU A 25 -4.53 4.33 24.32
CA GLU A 25 -4.46 3.07 25.08
C GLU A 25 -3.07 2.40 24.98
N GLY A 26 -2.34 2.66 23.90
CA GLY A 26 -1.08 1.98 23.58
C GLY A 26 -1.24 0.70 22.75
N CYS A 27 -0.14 0.22 22.16
CA CYS A 27 -0.18 -0.86 21.16
C CYS A 27 -0.72 -2.21 21.66
N LYS A 28 -0.41 -2.60 22.91
CA LYS A 28 -0.81 -3.92 23.45
C LYS A 28 -2.33 -4.03 23.66
N PRO A 29 -2.98 -3.12 24.40
CA PRO A 29 -4.44 -3.20 24.59
C PRO A 29 -5.19 -3.04 23.27
N THR A 30 -4.77 -2.13 22.39
CA THR A 30 -5.42 -1.98 21.08
C THR A 30 -5.26 -3.22 20.19
N ALA A 31 -4.11 -3.92 20.25
CA ALA A 31 -3.91 -5.18 19.52
C ALA A 31 -4.92 -6.26 19.96
N GLN A 32 -5.14 -6.38 21.27
CA GLN A 32 -6.11 -7.31 21.83
C GLN A 32 -7.54 -6.92 21.46
N ALA A 33 -7.91 -5.65 21.63
CA ALA A 33 -9.26 -5.15 21.38
C ALA A 33 -9.67 -5.27 19.90
N LEU A 34 -8.75 -5.01 18.96
CA LEU A 34 -9.04 -5.06 17.53
C LEU A 34 -8.68 -6.40 16.87
N ASN A 35 -8.16 -7.36 17.65
CA ASN A 35 -7.60 -8.62 17.14
C ASN A 35 -6.60 -8.40 15.98
N ILE A 36 -5.72 -7.40 16.14
CA ILE A 36 -4.68 -7.05 15.17
C ILE A 36 -3.32 -7.51 15.73
N PRO A 37 -2.48 -8.22 14.95
CA PRO A 37 -1.17 -8.61 15.43
C PRO A 37 -0.33 -7.41 15.90
N LEU A 38 0.29 -7.53 17.06
CA LEU A 38 1.07 -6.44 17.67
C LEU A 38 2.20 -5.94 16.75
N GLY A 39 2.84 -6.85 16.00
CA GLY A 39 3.84 -6.50 15.00
C GLY A 39 3.30 -5.60 13.89
N THR A 40 2.05 -5.82 13.48
CA THR A 40 1.35 -5.01 12.48
C THR A 40 1.12 -3.59 12.98
N LEU A 41 0.59 -3.42 14.21
CA LEU A 41 0.40 -2.09 14.80
C LEU A 41 1.73 -1.33 14.97
N LYS A 42 2.78 -2.01 15.42
CA LYS A 42 4.13 -1.40 15.51
C LYS A 42 4.63 -0.96 14.13
N GLY A 43 4.39 -1.76 13.09
CA GLY A 43 4.73 -1.41 11.70
C GLY A 43 3.96 -0.19 11.20
N TRP A 44 2.67 -0.07 11.53
CA TRP A 44 1.87 1.12 11.19
C TRP A 44 2.31 2.36 11.95
N ARG A 45 2.64 2.23 13.23
CA ARG A 45 3.15 3.35 14.04
C ARG A 45 4.43 3.95 13.45
N LYS A 46 5.33 3.12 12.91
CA LYS A 46 6.52 3.59 12.17
C LYS A 46 6.18 4.37 10.89
N LYS A 47 5.00 4.13 10.32
CA LYS A 47 4.51 4.77 9.07
C LYS A 47 3.35 5.72 9.34
N SER A 48 3.19 6.19 10.58
CA SER A 48 2.02 6.99 11.00
C SER A 48 1.91 8.27 10.18
N THR A 49 3.01 9.01 10.03
CA THR A 49 3.08 10.24 9.23
C THR A 49 2.54 10.02 7.81
N LEU A 50 3.08 9.01 7.11
CA LEU A 50 2.63 8.64 5.76
C LEU A 50 1.14 8.25 5.72
N LEU A 51 0.66 7.54 6.74
CA LEU A 51 -0.75 7.13 6.82
C LEU A 51 -1.67 8.34 7.06
N PHE A 52 -1.28 9.32 7.87
CA PHE A 52 -2.09 10.51 8.15
C PHE A 52 -2.03 11.54 7.02
N GLU A 53 -0.88 11.72 6.37
CA GLU A 53 -0.71 12.64 5.23
C GLU A 53 -1.35 12.14 3.93
N TYR A 54 -1.68 10.84 3.84
CA TYR A 54 -2.26 10.27 2.63
C TYR A 54 -3.60 10.94 2.25
N LYS A 55 -3.65 11.57 1.08
CA LYS A 55 -4.83 12.29 0.55
C LYS A 55 -5.73 11.47 -0.38
N GLY A 56 -5.43 10.18 -0.58
CA GLY A 56 -6.25 9.32 -1.44
C GLY A 56 -7.47 8.72 -0.72
N ALA A 57 -8.15 7.78 -1.39
CA ALA A 57 -9.36 7.16 -0.86
C ALA A 57 -9.10 6.43 0.46
N GLN A 58 -9.93 6.67 1.48
CA GLN A 58 -9.78 6.02 2.79
C GLN A 58 -9.99 4.50 2.74
N THR A 59 -10.76 4.03 1.75
CA THR A 59 -10.96 2.60 1.43
C THR A 59 -9.73 1.97 0.76
N SER A 60 -8.74 2.78 0.36
CA SER A 60 -7.50 2.28 -0.22
C SER A 60 -6.76 1.40 0.78
N ARG A 61 -6.16 0.34 0.27
CA ARG A 61 -5.32 -0.60 1.04
C ARG A 61 -3.85 -0.18 1.06
N THR A 62 -3.46 0.76 0.20
CA THR A 62 -2.10 1.26 0.07
C THR A 62 -2.09 2.79 0.07
N THR A 63 -1.00 3.40 0.51
CA THR A 63 -0.86 4.86 0.56
C THR A 63 -0.42 5.47 -0.79
N LYS A 64 -0.71 4.81 -1.93
CA LYS A 64 -0.15 5.09 -3.27
C LYS A 64 1.41 5.15 -3.25
N GLY A 65 2.06 5.14 -4.42
CA GLY A 65 3.54 5.16 -4.51
C GLY A 65 4.26 3.84 -4.17
N GLN A 66 3.53 2.83 -3.69
CA GLN A 66 3.99 1.44 -3.58
C GLN A 66 3.58 0.59 -4.80
N GLY A 67 3.52 1.21 -5.98
CA GLY A 67 3.48 0.43 -7.21
C GLY A 67 4.78 -0.34 -7.36
N ALA A 68 4.74 -1.53 -7.93
CA ALA A 68 5.97 -2.24 -8.29
C ALA A 68 6.83 -1.30 -9.13
N LYS A 69 8.05 -1.00 -8.66
CA LYS A 69 9.03 -0.34 -9.52
C LYS A 69 9.17 -1.21 -10.77
N SER A 70 9.12 -0.58 -11.96
CA SER A 70 9.29 -1.30 -13.21
C SER A 70 10.55 -2.17 -13.10
N LYS A 71 10.41 -3.48 -13.33
CA LYS A 71 11.58 -4.38 -13.42
C LYS A 71 12.42 -4.06 -14.65
N ILE A 72 11.81 -3.44 -15.66
CA ILE A 72 12.43 -3.07 -16.92
C ILE A 72 12.88 -1.60 -16.79
N THR A 73 14.18 -1.39 -16.71
CA THR A 73 14.80 -0.07 -16.57
C THR A 73 14.56 0.83 -17.79
N PHE A 74 14.39 0.25 -18.98
CA PHE A 74 14.16 0.94 -20.26
C PHE A 74 12.69 0.89 -20.74
N GLY A 75 11.74 0.63 -19.83
CA GLY A 75 10.33 0.44 -20.22
C GLY A 75 9.73 1.64 -20.97
N HIS A 76 10.17 2.86 -20.62
CA HIS A 76 9.76 4.08 -21.33
C HIS A 76 10.28 4.09 -22.77
N ASP A 77 11.57 3.79 -22.96
CA ASP A 77 12.23 3.82 -24.27
C ASP A 77 11.67 2.74 -25.20
N LEU A 78 11.35 1.55 -24.67
CA LEU A 78 10.70 0.49 -25.42
C LEU A 78 9.30 0.91 -25.91
N VAL A 79 8.52 1.58 -25.06
CA VAL A 79 7.19 2.07 -25.44
C VAL A 79 7.28 3.15 -26.51
N THR A 80 8.28 4.03 -26.44
CA THR A 80 8.55 5.05 -27.47
C THR A 80 8.90 4.40 -28.79
N PHE A 81 9.86 3.46 -28.79
CA PHE A 81 10.25 2.71 -29.99
C PHE A 81 9.06 2.02 -30.67
N ILE A 82 8.23 1.30 -29.90
CA ILE A 82 7.03 0.63 -30.45
C ILE A 82 6.05 1.63 -31.06
N ARG A 83 5.93 2.83 -30.48
CA ARG A 83 5.06 3.88 -31.00
C ARG A 83 5.58 4.45 -32.32
N ASP A 84 6.88 4.68 -32.39
CA ASP A 84 7.53 5.22 -33.59
C ASP A 84 7.43 4.23 -34.76
N VAL A 85 7.69 2.93 -34.51
CA VAL A 85 7.52 1.87 -35.52
C VAL A 85 6.09 1.83 -36.06
N ARG A 86 5.07 1.89 -35.19
CA ARG A 86 3.67 1.91 -35.62
C ARG A 86 3.33 3.14 -36.47
N ARG A 87 3.90 4.29 -36.13
CA ARG A 87 3.67 5.53 -36.86
C ARG A 87 4.26 5.46 -38.26
N GLU A 88 5.44 4.87 -38.41
CA GLU A 88 6.08 4.68 -39.70
C GLU A 88 5.35 3.65 -40.56
N GLU A 89 4.75 2.61 -39.95
CA GLU A 89 3.89 1.65 -40.65
C GLU A 89 2.58 2.28 -41.16
N GLU A 90 1.96 3.22 -40.42
CA GLU A 90 0.73 3.90 -40.85
C GLU A 90 0.95 4.95 -41.95
N VAL A 91 2.17 5.45 -42.11
CA VAL A 91 2.53 6.44 -43.14
C VAL A 91 2.88 5.77 -44.48
N ARG A 92 3.04 4.45 -44.50
CA ARG A 92 3.40 3.65 -45.68
C ARG A 92 2.17 3.05 -46.36
#